data_AF-A0A8J8DAB0-F1
#
_entry.id   AF-A0A8J8DAB0-F1
#
_cell.length_a   1.000
_cell.length_b   1.000
_cell.length_c   1.000
_cell.angle_alpha   90.00
_cell.angle_beta   90.00
_cell.angle_gamma   90.00
#
_symmetry.space_group_name_H-M   'P 1'
#
loop_
_entity.id
_entity.type
_entity.pdbx_description
1 polymer ?
#
loop_
_entity_poly.entity_id
_entity_poly.type
_entity_poly.pdbx_seq_one_letter_code
_entity_poly.pdbx_strand_id
1 'polypeptide(L)'
;MKREILITKDGSQTIAIAEMNVTYHSIHGAMQESKHVFIETGLMPFIQLQEYAVISIFEMGLGTGLNALLTYEAAEQLKQKIDYTSIELFPLQVEEYQNLQYANKKMLQQLHAYKWERDIMLSDYF
;
A
#
# COMPACT_ATOMS: atom_id res chain seq x y z
N MET A 1 16.66 -10.96 -8.56
CA MET A 1 16.70 -9.50 -8.49
C MET A 1 17.03 -9.10 -7.06
N LYS A 2 18.13 -8.38 -6.82
CA LYS A 2 18.53 -8.01 -5.45
C LYS A 2 17.78 -6.76 -5.01
N ARG A 3 17.02 -6.87 -3.93
CA ARG A 3 16.23 -5.79 -3.33
C ARG A 3 16.85 -5.36 -2.00
N GLU A 4 16.93 -4.05 -1.79
CA GLU A 4 17.51 -3.46 -0.59
C GLU A 4 16.56 -2.41 -0.01
N ILE A 5 16.38 -2.41 1.31
CA ILE A 5 15.57 -1.40 1.99
C ILE A 5 16.38 -0.11 2.12
N LEU A 6 15.82 1.00 1.66
CA LEU A 6 16.39 2.33 1.80
C LEU A 6 15.46 3.23 2.64
N ILE A 7 16.06 4.15 3.38
CA ILE A 7 15.33 5.21 4.11
C ILE A 7 15.20 6.42 3.20
N THR A 8 13.99 6.92 3.03
CA THR A 8 13.65 8.11 2.24
C THR A 8 13.79 9.39 3.08
N LYS A 9 13.77 10.56 2.46
CA LYS A 9 14.00 11.84 3.18
C LYS A 9 12.94 12.16 4.25
N ASP A 10 11.73 11.62 4.12
CA ASP A 10 10.67 11.73 5.14
C ASP A 10 10.79 10.66 6.26
N GLY A 11 11.87 9.88 6.28
CA GLY A 11 12.14 8.85 7.27
C GLY A 11 11.41 7.52 7.04
N SER A 12 10.53 7.44 6.03
CA SER A 12 9.88 6.19 5.65
C SER A 12 10.82 5.28 4.83
N GLN A 13 10.37 4.06 4.56
CA GLN A 13 11.15 3.06 3.85
C GLN A 13 10.65 2.87 2.41
N THR A 14 11.59 2.60 1.51
CA THR A 14 11.35 2.13 0.14
C THR A 14 12.23 0.92 -0.13
N ILE A 15 11.93 0.19 -1.22
CA ILE A 15 12.78 -0.89 -1.72
C ILE A 15 13.49 -0.39 -2.97
N ALA A 16 14.79 -0.61 -3.07
CA ALA A 16 15.61 -0.30 -4.23
C ALA A 16 16.04 -1.57 -4.95
N ILE A 17 16.09 -1.50 -6.28
CA ILE A 17 16.67 -2.52 -7.14
C ILE A 17 17.91 -1.90 -7.78
N ALA A 18 19.07 -2.09 -7.15
CA ALA A 18 20.31 -1.43 -7.53
C ALA A 18 20.72 -1.71 -8.98
N GLU A 19 20.52 -2.94 -9.45
CA GLU A 19 20.83 -3.38 -10.82
C GLU A 19 19.99 -2.67 -11.90
N MET A 20 18.83 -2.12 -11.53
CA MET A 20 17.93 -1.40 -12.45
C MET A 20 17.94 0.12 -12.21
N ASN A 21 18.62 0.59 -11.16
CA ASN A 21 18.59 2.00 -10.71
C ASN A 21 17.16 2.53 -10.50
N VAL A 22 16.28 1.72 -9.90
CA VAL A 22 14.89 2.09 -9.58
C VAL A 22 14.57 1.83 -8.11
N THR A 23 13.57 2.57 -7.61
CA THR A 23 12.98 2.38 -6.28
C THR A 23 11.48 2.17 -6.39
N TYR A 24 10.89 1.42 -5.45
CA TYR A 24 9.46 1.13 -5.41
C TYR A 24 8.63 2.38 -5.12
N HIS A 25 9.17 3.24 -4.26
CA HIS A 25 8.66 4.56 -3.93
C HIS A 25 9.75 5.62 -4.05
N SER A 26 9.34 6.86 -4.15
CA SER A 26 10.21 8.03 -4.22
C SER A 26 11.18 8.13 -3.03
N ILE A 27 12.44 8.40 -3.34
CA ILE A 27 13.49 8.63 -2.32
C ILE A 27 13.27 9.95 -1.56
N HIS A 28 12.45 10.86 -2.09
CA HIS A 28 12.13 12.13 -1.46
C HIS A 28 11.11 11.99 -0.34
N GLY A 29 10.34 10.90 -0.33
CA GLY A 29 9.46 10.54 0.77
C GLY A 29 8.37 9.58 0.33
N ALA A 30 8.52 8.28 0.64
CA ALA A 30 7.57 7.27 0.20
C ALA A 30 6.19 7.46 0.85
N MET A 31 6.18 7.70 2.16
CA MET A 31 4.95 7.90 2.94
C MET A 31 4.26 9.21 2.55
N GLN A 32 5.01 10.31 2.48
CA GLN A 32 4.44 11.61 2.17
C GLN A 32 3.84 11.65 0.77
N GLU A 33 4.55 11.12 -0.23
CA GLU A 33 4.05 11.07 -1.60
C GLU A 33 2.85 10.14 -1.73
N SER A 34 2.91 8.94 -1.14
CA SER A 34 1.81 7.97 -1.22
C SER A 34 0.53 8.53 -0.60
N LYS A 35 0.65 9.17 0.57
CA LYS A 35 -0.48 9.84 1.23
C LYS A 35 -1.05 10.96 0.37
N HIS A 36 -0.20 11.83 -0.17
CA HIS A 36 -0.65 12.97 -0.93
C HIS A 36 -1.32 12.56 -2.27
N VAL A 37 -0.67 11.68 -3.02
CA VAL A 37 -1.10 11.30 -4.36
C VAL A 37 -2.28 10.33 -4.31
N PHE A 38 -2.15 9.21 -3.60
CA PHE A 38 -3.15 8.14 -3.67
C PHE A 38 -4.30 8.33 -2.69
N ILE A 39 -4.04 8.90 -1.51
CA ILE A 39 -5.10 9.09 -0.50
C ILE A 39 -5.75 10.47 -0.66
N GLU A 40 -5.01 11.56 -0.45
CA GLU A 40 -5.58 12.92 -0.42
C GLU A 40 -6.11 13.36 -1.77
N THR A 41 -5.37 13.08 -2.86
CA THR A 41 -5.75 13.50 -4.21
C THR A 41 -6.54 12.41 -4.95
N GLY A 42 -6.23 11.14 -4.69
CA GLY A 42 -6.86 9.99 -5.34
C GLY A 42 -8.19 9.58 -4.70
N LEU A 43 -8.15 9.03 -3.49
CA LEU A 43 -9.29 8.42 -2.81
C LEU A 43 -10.26 9.42 -2.17
N MET A 44 -9.73 10.40 -1.43
CA MET A 44 -10.54 11.30 -0.60
C MET A 44 -11.63 12.05 -1.36
N PRO A 45 -11.44 12.53 -2.61
CA PRO A 45 -12.51 13.17 -3.36
C PRO A 45 -13.73 12.26 -3.56
N PHE A 46 -13.52 10.97 -3.84
CA PHE A 46 -14.64 10.02 -4.02
C PHE A 46 -15.38 9.73 -2.72
N ILE A 47 -14.67 9.65 -1.59
CA ILE A 47 -15.29 9.52 -0.27
C ILE A 47 -16.13 10.75 0.06
N GLN A 48 -15.62 11.95 -0.24
CA GLN A 48 -16.29 13.21 0.05
C GLN A 48 -17.56 13.43 -0.78
N LEU A 49 -17.63 12.88 -2.00
CA LEU A 49 -18.85 12.91 -2.80
C LEU A 49 -20.01 12.15 -2.14
N GLN A 50 -19.72 11.13 -1.32
CA GLN A 50 -20.71 10.27 -0.65
C GLN A 50 -21.71 9.61 -1.63
N GLU A 51 -21.36 9.51 -2.90
CA GLU A 51 -22.19 8.90 -3.95
C GLU A 51 -22.12 7.37 -3.95
N TYR A 52 -21.01 6.81 -3.44
CA TYR A 52 -20.68 5.39 -3.58
C TYR A 52 -20.71 4.68 -2.23
N ALA A 53 -21.65 3.74 -2.08
CA ALA A 53 -21.71 2.88 -0.90
C ALA A 53 -20.46 1.98 -0.76
N VAL A 54 -19.83 1.62 -1.88
CA VAL A 54 -18.56 0.87 -1.96
C VAL A 54 -17.71 1.50 -3.07
N ILE A 55 -16.43 1.75 -2.79
CA ILE A 55 -15.47 2.27 -3.76
C ILE A 55 -14.53 1.13 -4.17
N SER A 56 -14.48 0.81 -5.46
CA SER A 56 -13.52 -0.19 -5.98
C SER A 56 -12.23 0.49 -6.43
N ILE A 57 -11.10 -0.07 -6.01
CA ILE A 57 -9.75 0.41 -6.34
C ILE A 57 -8.96 -0.72 -6.98
N PHE A 58 -8.30 -0.41 -8.08
CA PHE A 58 -7.36 -1.32 -8.74
C PHE A 58 -5.94 -0.75 -8.66
N GLU A 59 -5.00 -1.56 -8.14
CA GLU A 59 -3.57 -1.24 -8.11
C GLU A 59 -2.78 -2.21 -9.01
N MET A 60 -1.95 -1.64 -9.87
CA MET A 60 -0.97 -2.40 -10.65
C MET A 60 0.38 -2.36 -9.95
N GLY A 61 0.77 -3.48 -9.34
CA GLY A 61 1.99 -3.62 -8.55
C GLY A 61 1.76 -3.28 -7.08
N LEU A 62 1.40 -4.28 -6.26
CA LEU A 62 1.27 -4.10 -4.81
C LEU A 62 2.56 -3.55 -4.18
N GLY A 63 3.71 -3.98 -4.69
CA GLY A 63 5.01 -3.47 -4.30
C GLY A 63 5.30 -3.66 -2.81
N THR A 64 5.53 -2.56 -2.09
CA THR A 64 5.73 -2.61 -0.63
C THR A 64 4.43 -2.83 0.14
N GLY A 65 3.27 -2.67 -0.50
CA GLY A 65 1.95 -2.67 0.14
C GLY A 65 1.60 -1.35 0.84
N LEU A 66 2.40 -0.29 0.65
CA LEU A 66 2.18 0.99 1.33
C LEU A 66 0.86 1.66 0.93
N ASN A 67 0.52 1.69 -0.36
CA ASN A 67 -0.73 2.28 -0.82
C ASN A 67 -1.94 1.53 -0.27
N ALA A 68 -1.95 0.19 -0.42
CA ALA A 68 -2.97 -0.68 0.15
C ALA A 68 -3.14 -0.48 1.66
N LEU A 69 -2.02 -0.36 2.41
CA LEU A 69 -2.06 -0.09 3.85
C LEU A 69 -2.72 1.25 4.16
N LEU A 70 -2.32 2.32 3.47
CA LEU A 70 -2.88 3.65 3.68
C LEU A 70 -4.36 3.73 3.28
N THR A 71 -4.75 3.02 2.23
CA THR A 71 -6.15 2.90 1.81
C THR A 71 -6.96 2.15 2.85
N TYR A 72 -6.44 1.05 3.39
CA TYR A 72 -7.06 0.31 4.50
C TYR A 72 -7.27 1.22 5.72
N GLU A 73 -6.25 1.98 6.12
CA GLU A 73 -6.34 2.91 7.26
C GLU A 73 -7.40 4.00 7.02
N ALA A 74 -7.48 4.54 5.80
CA ALA A 74 -8.50 5.51 5.42
C ALA A 74 -9.92 4.92 5.44
N ALA A 75 -10.10 3.70 4.91
CA ALA A 75 -11.38 2.97 4.95
C ALA A 75 -11.86 2.78 6.39
N GLU A 76 -10.98 2.29 7.26
CA GLU A 76 -11.27 2.06 8.67
C GLU A 76 -11.61 3.34 9.42
N GLN A 77 -10.86 4.43 9.19
CA GLN A 77 -11.07 5.70 9.87
C GLN A 77 -12.37 6.37 9.44
N LEU A 78 -12.67 6.34 8.14
CA LEU A 78 -13.81 7.07 7.55
C LEU A 78 -15.06 6.21 7.43
N LYS A 79 -14.98 4.91 7.78
CA LYS A 79 -16.08 3.94 7.70
C LYS A 79 -16.65 3.85 6.29
N GLN A 80 -15.77 4.00 5.29
CA GLN A 80 -16.08 3.84 3.87
C GLN A 80 -15.73 2.42 3.45
N LYS A 81 -16.66 1.71 2.81
CA LYS A 81 -16.36 0.40 2.22
C LYS A 81 -15.50 0.57 0.98
N ILE A 82 -14.40 -0.16 0.93
CA ILE A 82 -13.47 -0.22 -0.19
C ILE A 82 -13.31 -1.66 -0.61
N ASP A 83 -13.34 -1.89 -1.92
CA ASP A 83 -12.96 -3.16 -2.54
C ASP A 83 -11.64 -2.95 -3.25
N TYR A 84 -10.56 -3.55 -2.75
CA TYR A 84 -9.20 -3.31 -3.21
C TYR A 84 -8.63 -4.52 -3.92
N THR A 85 -8.42 -4.38 -5.23
CA THR A 85 -7.78 -5.40 -6.04
C THR A 85 -6.38 -4.95 -6.42
N SER A 86 -5.38 -5.79 -6.20
CA SER A 86 -4.03 -5.56 -6.69
C SER A 86 -3.50 -6.75 -7.48
N ILE A 87 -2.59 -6.48 -8.41
CA ILE A 87 -1.78 -7.50 -9.07
C ILE A 87 -0.30 -7.24 -8.78
N GLU A 88 0.50 -8.29 -8.67
CA GLU A 88 1.94 -8.18 -8.45
C GLU A 88 2.67 -9.28 -9.19
N LEU A 89 3.64 -8.92 -10.02
CA LEU A 89 4.40 -9.88 -10.82
C LEU A 89 5.50 -10.54 -9.99
N PHE A 90 6.05 -9.81 -9.02
CA PHE A 90 7.14 -10.30 -8.17
C PHE A 90 6.87 -9.99 -6.69
N PRO A 91 5.97 -10.74 -6.03
CA PRO A 91 5.64 -10.53 -4.62
C PRO A 91 6.88 -10.51 -3.73
N LEU A 92 6.83 -9.68 -2.68
CA LEU A 92 7.90 -9.64 -1.67
C LEU A 92 7.96 -10.97 -0.91
N GLN A 93 9.17 -11.42 -0.61
CA GLN A 93 9.39 -12.56 0.27
C GLN A 93 9.14 -12.17 1.73
N VAL A 94 8.91 -13.18 2.58
CA VAL A 94 8.60 -13.01 4.00
C VAL A 94 9.64 -12.13 4.70
N GLU A 95 10.91 -12.36 4.42
CA GLU A 95 12.02 -11.64 5.01
C GLU A 95 12.05 -10.17 4.56
N GLU A 96 11.56 -9.86 3.36
CA GLU A 96 11.57 -8.51 2.80
C GLU A 96 10.52 -7.63 3.48
N TYR A 97 9.25 -8.08 3.50
CA TYR A 97 8.17 -7.27 4.07
C TYR A 97 8.17 -7.28 5.61
N GLN A 98 8.76 -8.29 6.27
CA GLN A 98 8.92 -8.27 7.74
C GLN A 98 9.89 -7.18 8.22
N ASN A 99 10.84 -6.79 7.37
CA ASN A 99 11.82 -5.75 7.69
C ASN A 99 11.32 -4.34 7.35
N LEU A 100 10.16 -4.20 6.69
CA LEU A 100 9.49 -2.92 6.52
C LEU A 100 8.90 -2.42 7.87
N GLN A 101 9.08 -1.13 8.14
CA GLN A 101 8.78 -0.45 9.39
C GLN A 101 7.78 0.70 9.17
N TYR A 102 6.68 0.41 8.48
CA TYR A 102 5.54 1.34 8.42
C TYR A 102 4.73 1.31 9.72
N ALA A 103 3.93 2.35 9.95
CA ALA A 103 3.22 2.58 11.21
C ALA A 103 2.39 1.37 11.66
N ASN A 104 1.57 0.81 10.76
CA ASN A 104 0.78 -0.39 11.03
C ASN A 104 1.43 -1.65 10.40
N LYS A 105 2.60 -2.00 10.95
CA LYS A 105 3.39 -3.15 10.53
C LYS A 105 2.62 -4.48 10.54
N LYS A 106 1.73 -4.67 11.52
CA LYS A 106 0.95 -5.91 11.63
C LYS A 106 0.02 -6.08 10.42
N MET A 107 -0.73 -5.03 10.07
CA MET A 107 -1.61 -5.08 8.91
C MET A 107 -0.81 -5.24 7.61
N LEU A 108 0.33 -4.54 7.48
CA LEU A 108 1.22 -4.72 6.33
C LEU A 108 1.64 -6.19 6.15
N GLN A 109 2.06 -6.84 7.23
CA GLN A 109 2.43 -8.26 7.20
C GLN A 109 1.24 -9.15 6.83
N GLN A 110 0.03 -8.82 7.27
CA GLN A 110 -1.18 -9.55 6.89
C GLN A 110 -1.45 -9.41 5.39
N LEU A 111 -1.41 -8.18 4.85
CA LEU A 111 -1.58 -7.91 3.42
C LEU A 111 -0.68 -8.79 2.54
N HIS A 112 0.60 -8.96 2.93
CA HIS A 112 1.54 -9.81 2.20
C HIS A 112 1.40 -11.32 2.48
N ALA A 113 0.90 -11.71 3.66
CA ALA A 113 0.82 -13.12 4.06
C ALA A 113 -0.40 -13.85 3.45
N TYR A 114 -1.40 -13.11 2.98
CA TYR A 114 -2.58 -13.69 2.37
C TYR A 114 -2.30 -14.33 1.01
N LYS A 115 -3.11 -15.34 0.67
CA LYS A 115 -2.99 -16.03 -0.62
C LYS A 115 -3.53 -15.14 -1.73
N TRP A 116 -2.72 -14.97 -2.78
CA TRP A 116 -3.14 -14.37 -4.04
C TRP A 116 -4.33 -15.09 -4.66
N GLU A 117 -5.03 -14.38 -5.56
CA GLU A 117 -6.17 -14.90 -6.33
C GLU A 117 -7.37 -15.32 -5.48
N ARG A 118 -7.56 -14.66 -4.33
CA ARG A 118 -8.71 -14.86 -3.44
C ARG A 118 -9.20 -13.55 -2.88
N ASP A 119 -10.51 -13.42 -2.81
CA ASP A 119 -11.17 -12.34 -2.09
C ASP A 119 -11.07 -12.61 -0.59
N ILE A 120 -10.65 -11.59 0.16
CA ILE A 120 -10.44 -11.66 1.60
C ILE A 120 -10.97 -10.38 2.20
N MET A 121 -11.89 -10.53 3.15
CA MET A 121 -12.38 -9.42 3.96
C MET A 121 -11.43 -9.20 5.12
N LEU A 122 -10.75 -8.04 5.14
CA LEU A 122 -9.83 -7.67 6.21
C LEU A 122 -10.55 -6.94 7.34
N SER A 123 -11.63 -6.23 7.02
CA SER A 123 -12.54 -5.60 7.97
C SER A 123 -13.94 -5.43 7.37
N ASP A 124 -14.88 -4.85 8.13
CA ASP A 124 -16.21 -4.49 7.61
C ASP A 124 -16.15 -3.41 6.49
N TYR A 125 -14.99 -2.79 6.31
CA TYR A 125 -14.76 -1.65 5.41
C TYR A 125 -13.70 -1.91 4.33
N PHE A 126 -12.98 -3.05 4.35
CA PHE A 126 -11.92 -3.36 3.38
C PHE A 126 -11.76 -4.87 3.17
#